data_AF-A0A9W9V375-F1
#
_entry.id   AF-A0A9W9V375-F1
#
_cell.length_a   1.000
_cell.length_b   1.000
_cell.length_c   1.000
_cell.angle_alpha   90.00
_cell.angle_beta   90.00
_cell.angle_gamma   90.00
#
_symmetry.space_group_name_H-M   'P 1'
#
loop_
_entity.id
_entity.type
_entity.pdbx_description
1 polymer ?
#
loop_
_entity_poly.entity_id
_entity_poly.type
_entity_poly.pdbx_seq_one_letter_code
_entity_poly.pdbx_strand_id
1 'polypeptide(L)'
;MVSSQAPLASWETFALSWDKGMGDEGNDYFRFLELPILEKLVDRSQGSRALDLATGNGLVARWLAEKSDSVIATDGAVAMIEYAKARTESTQHADKISFHHLDVTSESSWNAFMALEPSYTVSSYLTSDENELNCTNFADATTRMTTSMSSQ
;
A
#
# COMPACT_ATOMS: atom_id res chain seq x y z
N MET A 1 24.11 7.97 -18.64
CA MET A 1 23.27 7.86 -17.43
C MET A 1 21.83 7.88 -17.90
N VAL A 2 21.12 6.76 -17.78
CA VAL A 2 19.67 6.75 -18.04
C VAL A 2 19.03 7.52 -16.90
N SER A 3 18.29 8.58 -17.21
CA SER A 3 17.56 9.37 -16.21
C SER A 3 16.63 8.45 -15.41
N SER A 4 16.63 8.58 -14.09
CA SER A 4 15.75 7.85 -13.17
C SER A 4 14.26 8.11 -13.42
N GLN A 5 13.89 9.07 -14.27
CA GLN A 5 12.50 9.37 -14.65
C GLN A 5 11.96 8.57 -15.84
N ALA A 6 12.80 7.79 -16.54
CA ALA A 6 12.36 7.06 -17.73
C ALA A 6 11.17 6.08 -17.50
N PRO A 7 11.12 5.31 -16.39
CA PRO A 7 10.00 4.42 -16.13
C PRO A 7 8.71 5.18 -15.81
N LEU A 8 8.77 6.20 -14.96
CA LEU A 8 7.58 6.99 -14.58
C LEU A 8 7.00 7.74 -15.78
N ALA A 9 7.82 8.36 -16.60
CA ALA A 9 7.35 9.05 -17.82
C ALA A 9 6.59 8.12 -18.78
N SER A 10 6.96 6.83 -18.82
CA SER A 10 6.24 5.83 -19.61
C SER A 10 4.86 5.56 -19.03
N TRP A 11 4.75 5.43 -17.70
CA TRP A 11 3.48 5.20 -17.01
C TRP A 11 2.55 6.41 -17.02
N GLU A 12 3.08 7.64 -17.00
CA GLU A 12 2.29 8.86 -17.22
C GLU A 12 1.57 8.82 -18.58
N THR A 13 2.28 8.39 -19.62
CA THR A 13 1.72 8.31 -20.98
C THR A 13 0.77 7.11 -21.14
N PHE A 14 1.06 6.01 -20.46
CA PHE A 14 0.33 4.75 -20.60
C PHE A 14 -0.95 4.68 -19.75
N ALA A 15 -1.11 5.58 -18.78
CA ALA A 15 -2.18 5.56 -17.79
C ALA A 15 -3.59 5.38 -18.38
N LEU A 16 -3.94 6.10 -19.46
CA LEU A 16 -5.26 5.95 -20.10
C LEU A 16 -5.50 4.54 -20.67
N SER A 17 -4.46 3.92 -21.25
CA SER A 17 -4.58 2.58 -21.83
C SER A 17 -4.70 1.53 -20.74
N TRP A 18 -3.91 1.69 -19.67
CA TRP A 18 -4.00 0.85 -18.47
C TRP A 18 -5.38 0.96 -17.82
N ASP A 19 -5.86 2.19 -17.61
CA ASP A 19 -7.16 2.49 -17.02
C ASP A 19 -8.31 1.78 -17.76
N LYS A 20 -8.35 1.91 -19.09
CA LYS A 20 -9.33 1.24 -19.94
C LYS A 20 -9.19 -0.28 -19.91
N GLY A 21 -7.96 -0.78 -19.87
CA GLY A 21 -7.67 -2.22 -19.87
C GLY A 21 -8.06 -2.89 -18.56
N MET A 22 -7.85 -2.23 -17.43
CA MET A 22 -8.25 -2.71 -16.11
C MET A 22 -9.73 -2.50 -15.85
N GLY A 23 -10.28 -1.33 -16.19
CA GLY A 23 -11.66 -0.97 -15.87
C GLY A 23 -11.93 -1.01 -14.37
N ASP A 24 -13.19 -1.18 -14.01
CA ASP A 24 -13.62 -1.26 -12.61
C ASP A 24 -13.52 -2.68 -12.04
N GLU A 25 -13.59 -3.70 -12.90
CA GLU A 25 -13.71 -5.11 -12.52
C GLU A 25 -12.39 -5.90 -12.67
N GLY A 26 -11.37 -5.26 -13.25
CA GLY A 26 -10.12 -5.88 -13.63
C GLY A 26 -10.20 -6.71 -14.91
N ASN A 27 -9.06 -6.84 -15.56
CA ASN A 27 -8.89 -7.75 -16.70
C ASN A 27 -8.80 -9.22 -16.23
N ASP A 28 -8.65 -10.14 -17.19
CA ASP A 28 -8.52 -11.57 -16.88
C ASP A 28 -7.29 -11.90 -16.02
N TYR A 29 -6.20 -11.16 -16.18
CA TYR A 29 -4.99 -11.36 -15.38
C TYR A 29 -5.26 -11.05 -13.89
N PHE A 30 -5.87 -9.90 -13.61
CA PHE A 30 -6.29 -9.55 -12.26
C PHE A 30 -7.27 -10.59 -11.70
N ARG A 31 -8.36 -10.89 -12.43
CA ARG A 31 -9.45 -11.74 -11.93
C ARG A 31 -9.04 -13.18 -11.68
N PHE A 32 -8.17 -13.74 -12.52
CA PHE A 32 -7.82 -15.17 -12.44
C PHE A 32 -6.46 -15.45 -11.81
N LEU A 33 -5.55 -14.48 -11.74
CA LEU A 33 -4.20 -14.69 -11.20
C LEU A 33 -3.93 -13.83 -9.97
N GLU A 34 -4.13 -12.51 -10.02
CA GLU A 34 -3.75 -11.63 -8.91
C GLU A 34 -4.74 -11.73 -7.74
N LEU A 35 -6.04 -11.55 -8.00
CA LEU A 35 -7.07 -11.50 -6.97
C LEU A 35 -7.11 -12.77 -6.10
N PRO A 36 -7.06 -14.00 -6.65
CA PRO A 36 -7.03 -15.21 -5.81
C PRO A 36 -5.81 -15.33 -4.90
N ILE A 37 -4.70 -14.68 -5.25
CA ILE A 37 -3.50 -14.64 -4.41
C ILE A 37 -3.62 -13.54 -3.37
N LEU A 38 -4.11 -12.35 -3.75
CA LEU A 38 -4.40 -11.26 -2.83
C LEU A 38 -5.38 -11.72 -1.72
N GLU A 39 -6.43 -12.45 -2.07
CA GLU A 39 -7.39 -13.00 -1.09
C GLU A 39 -6.77 -14.02 -0.11
N LYS A 40 -5.68 -14.69 -0.49
CA LYS A 40 -4.95 -15.61 0.40
C LYS A 40 -3.96 -14.90 1.31
N LEU A 41 -3.38 -13.79 0.83
CA LEU A 41 -2.34 -13.06 1.54
C LEU A 41 -2.89 -12.00 2.49
N VAL A 42 -4.03 -11.40 2.14
CA VAL A 42 -4.63 -10.31 2.91
C VAL A 42 -5.71 -10.85 3.82
N ASP A 43 -5.47 -10.77 5.14
CA ASP A 43 -6.47 -11.13 6.14
C ASP A 43 -7.49 -10.01 6.35
N ARG A 44 -8.74 -10.39 6.62
CA ARG A 44 -9.83 -9.45 6.92
C ARG A 44 -9.80 -9.09 8.39
N SER A 45 -9.02 -8.09 8.75
CA SER A 45 -8.98 -7.55 10.11
C SER A 45 -9.80 -6.27 10.22
N GLN A 46 -10.87 -6.28 11.02
CA GLN A 46 -11.59 -5.07 11.40
C GLN A 46 -10.64 -4.11 12.13
N GLY A 47 -10.73 -2.80 11.86
CA GLY A 47 -9.77 -1.84 12.43
C GLY A 47 -8.46 -1.72 11.65
N SER A 48 -8.28 -2.48 10.57
CA SER A 48 -7.03 -2.43 9.79
C SER A 48 -6.97 -1.23 8.86
N ARG A 49 -5.74 -0.80 8.59
CA ARG A 49 -5.41 0.20 7.58
C ARG A 49 -4.58 -0.47 6.51
N ALA A 50 -4.88 -0.22 5.25
CA ALA A 50 -4.09 -0.72 4.13
C ALA A 50 -3.25 0.38 3.48
N LEU A 51 -2.08 0.00 2.98
CA LEU A 51 -1.24 0.82 2.12
C LEU A 51 -1.10 0.12 0.76
N ASP A 52 -1.59 0.74 -0.29
CA ASP A 52 -1.49 0.25 -1.67
C ASP A 52 -0.38 1.03 -2.41
N LEU A 53 0.67 0.32 -2.81
CA LEU A 53 1.84 0.89 -3.48
C LEU A 53 1.76 0.56 -4.97
N ALA A 54 1.96 1.58 -5.82
CA ALA A 54 1.73 1.48 -7.27
C ALA A 54 0.27 1.09 -7.60
N THR A 55 -0.67 1.86 -7.06
CA THR A 55 -2.12 1.59 -7.10
C THR A 55 -2.71 1.58 -8.52
N GLY A 56 -2.02 2.15 -9.51
CA GLY A 56 -2.50 2.23 -10.88
C GLY A 56 -3.83 2.97 -10.95
N ASN A 57 -4.86 2.36 -11.54
CA ASN A 57 -6.21 2.94 -11.61
C ASN A 57 -7.06 2.75 -10.34
N GLY A 58 -6.44 2.34 -9.22
CA GLY A 58 -7.07 2.20 -7.91
C GLY A 58 -7.92 0.94 -7.73
N LEU A 59 -7.85 -0.03 -8.64
CA LEU A 59 -8.64 -1.27 -8.56
C LEU A 59 -8.40 -2.02 -7.23
N VAL A 60 -7.13 -2.23 -6.88
CA VAL A 60 -6.75 -2.92 -5.65
C VAL A 60 -7.09 -2.08 -4.42
N ALA A 61 -6.87 -0.77 -4.46
CA ALA A 61 -7.28 0.13 -3.39
C ALA A 61 -8.78 0.05 -3.09
N ARG A 62 -9.65 0.01 -4.11
CA ARG A 62 -11.10 -0.18 -3.93
C ARG A 62 -11.42 -1.54 -3.31
N TRP A 63 -10.78 -2.61 -3.78
CA TRP A 63 -10.92 -3.94 -3.19
C TRP A 63 -10.44 -4.00 -1.73
N LEU A 64 -9.35 -3.33 -1.38
CA LEU A 64 -8.86 -3.20 0.00
C LEU A 64 -9.83 -2.42 0.89
N ALA A 65 -10.52 -1.40 0.36
CA ALA A 65 -11.49 -0.61 1.11
C ALA A 65 -12.77 -1.38 1.50
N GLU A 66 -13.00 -2.57 0.91
CA GLU A 66 -14.02 -3.52 1.36
C GLU A 66 -13.57 -4.32 2.60
N LYS A 67 -12.26 -4.43 2.83
CA LYS A 67 -11.64 -5.31 3.83
C LYS A 67 -10.97 -4.58 4.99
N SER A 68 -10.71 -3.29 4.81
CA SER A 68 -10.06 -2.41 5.78
C SER A 68 -10.92 -1.19 6.12
N ASP A 69 -10.60 -0.54 7.23
CA ASP A 69 -11.28 0.68 7.68
C ASP A 69 -10.88 1.88 6.84
N SER A 70 -9.61 1.95 6.44
CA SER A 70 -9.09 2.95 5.51
C SER A 70 -7.96 2.41 4.65
N VAL A 71 -7.76 3.07 3.50
CA VAL A 71 -6.69 2.75 2.54
C VAL A 71 -5.96 4.03 2.18
N ILE A 72 -4.63 3.98 2.24
CA ILE A 72 -3.78 4.97 1.58
C ILE A 72 -3.29 4.34 0.29
N ALA A 73 -3.63 4.91 -0.84
CA ALA A 73 -3.25 4.43 -2.16
C ALA A 73 -2.25 5.39 -2.80
N THR A 74 -1.17 4.83 -3.35
CA THR A 74 -0.06 5.65 -3.86
C THR A 74 0.43 5.18 -5.22
N ASP A 75 0.89 6.12 -6.04
CA ASP A 75 1.55 5.81 -7.31
C ASP A 75 2.62 6.84 -7.63
N GLY A 76 3.63 6.42 -8.40
CA GLY A 76 4.69 7.30 -8.88
C GLY A 76 4.27 8.11 -10.12
N ALA A 77 3.27 7.65 -10.87
CA ALA A 77 2.68 8.37 -11.99
C ALA A 77 1.45 9.16 -11.54
N VAL A 78 1.47 10.48 -11.74
CA VAL A 78 0.38 11.39 -11.38
C VAL A 78 -0.89 11.05 -12.17
N ALA A 79 -0.76 10.74 -13.46
CA ALA A 79 -1.90 10.37 -14.31
C ALA A 79 -2.62 9.11 -13.77
N MET A 80 -1.90 8.14 -13.20
CA MET A 80 -2.53 6.96 -12.57
C MET A 80 -3.42 7.37 -11.39
N ILE A 81 -2.93 8.25 -10.53
CA ILE A 81 -3.68 8.78 -9.39
C ILE A 81 -4.94 9.51 -9.84
N GLU A 82 -4.87 10.29 -10.92
CA GLU A 82 -6.05 11.00 -11.46
C GLU A 82 -7.14 10.02 -11.91
N TYR A 83 -6.78 8.95 -12.63
CA TYR A 83 -7.74 7.91 -12.99
C TYR A 83 -8.26 7.14 -11.77
N ALA A 84 -7.39 6.83 -10.81
CA ALA A 84 -7.79 6.16 -9.58
C ALA A 84 -8.81 6.96 -8.77
N LYS A 85 -8.60 8.28 -8.64
CA LYS A 85 -9.55 9.20 -8.03
C LYS A 85 -10.87 9.21 -8.79
N ALA A 86 -10.82 9.44 -10.10
CA ALA A 86 -12.02 9.52 -10.94
C ALA A 86 -12.90 8.24 -10.85
N ARG A 87 -12.29 7.06 -10.83
CA ARG A 87 -13.01 5.78 -10.64
C ARG A 87 -13.54 5.56 -9.24
N THR A 88 -12.96 6.22 -8.25
CA THR A 88 -13.31 6.03 -6.84
C THR A 88 -14.39 7.00 -6.37
N GLU A 89 -14.41 8.23 -6.91
CA GLU A 89 -15.33 9.31 -6.51
C GLU A 89 -16.81 8.91 -6.54
N SER A 90 -17.24 8.08 -7.49
CA SER A 90 -18.63 7.63 -7.60
C SER A 90 -18.95 6.36 -6.82
N THR A 91 -18.00 5.84 -6.02
CA THR A 91 -18.16 4.59 -5.28
C THR A 91 -18.44 4.86 -3.81
N GLN A 92 -18.98 3.87 -3.12
CA GLN A 92 -19.15 3.88 -1.66
C GLN A 92 -17.83 3.93 -0.87
N HIS A 93 -16.68 3.83 -1.55
CA HIS A 93 -15.35 3.83 -0.94
C HIS A 93 -14.66 5.19 -0.97
N ALA A 94 -15.28 6.22 -1.55
CA ALA A 94 -14.68 7.55 -1.71
C ALA A 94 -14.14 8.13 -0.39
N ASP A 95 -14.86 7.95 0.71
CA ASP A 95 -14.44 8.45 2.03
C ASP A 95 -13.42 7.55 2.75
N LYS A 96 -13.13 6.36 2.20
CA LYS A 96 -12.20 5.39 2.82
C LYS A 96 -10.80 5.41 2.21
N ILE A 97 -10.62 6.02 1.04
CA ILE A 97 -9.37 5.93 0.27
C ILE A 97 -8.77 7.32 0.12
N SER A 98 -7.53 7.51 0.61
CA SER A 98 -6.73 8.69 0.28
C SER A 98 -5.70 8.36 -0.78
N PHE A 99 -5.54 9.25 -1.76
CA PHE A 99 -4.60 9.05 -2.87
C PHE A 99 -3.42 10.03 -2.78
N HIS A 100 -2.19 9.51 -2.79
CA HIS A 100 -0.96 10.29 -2.65
C HIS A 100 0.03 9.97 -3.77
N HIS A 101 0.74 11.00 -4.25
CA HIS A 101 1.87 10.80 -5.15
C HIS A 101 3.08 10.30 -4.36
N LEU A 102 3.65 9.17 -4.79
CA LEU A 102 4.81 8.56 -4.17
C LEU A 102 5.65 7.83 -5.21
N ASP A 103 6.85 8.34 -5.47
CA ASP A 103 7.89 7.56 -6.12
C ASP A 103 8.60 6.69 -5.08
N VAL A 104 8.20 5.41 -5.00
CA VAL A 104 8.80 4.44 -4.06
C VAL A 104 10.28 4.15 -4.32
N THR A 105 10.80 4.53 -5.49
CA THR A 105 12.23 4.39 -5.82
C THR A 105 13.07 5.59 -5.39
N SER A 106 12.40 6.67 -4.96
CA SER A 106 13.02 7.92 -4.51
C SER A 106 12.94 8.04 -3.00
N GLU A 107 14.09 7.95 -2.33
CA GLU A 107 14.20 8.10 -0.88
C GLU A 107 13.65 9.46 -0.39
N SER A 108 13.84 10.53 -1.16
CA SER A 108 13.30 11.84 -0.82
C SER A 108 11.78 11.89 -0.92
N SER A 109 11.19 11.24 -1.94
CA SER A 109 9.74 11.12 -2.07
C SER A 109 9.16 10.29 -0.93
N TRP A 110 9.83 9.19 -0.57
CA TRP A 110 9.45 8.33 0.55
C TRP A 110 9.48 9.07 1.88
N ASN A 111 10.57 9.78 2.17
CA ASN A 111 10.72 10.54 3.42
C ASN A 111 9.68 11.67 3.52
N ALA A 112 9.37 12.35 2.41
CA ALA A 112 8.32 13.36 2.37
C ALA A 112 6.93 12.76 2.66
N PHE A 113 6.62 11.59 2.07
CA PHE A 113 5.36 10.88 2.33
C PHE A 113 5.26 10.43 3.81
N MET A 114 6.32 9.85 4.37
CA MET A 114 6.34 9.43 5.78
C MET A 114 6.16 10.60 6.76
N ALA A 115 6.64 11.80 6.41
CA ALA A 115 6.44 13.00 7.23
C ALA A 115 4.97 13.50 7.23
N LEU A 116 4.20 13.20 6.18
CA LEU A 116 2.77 13.53 6.10
C LEU A 116 1.90 12.57 6.91
N GLU A 117 2.39 11.34 7.14
CA GLU A 117 1.67 10.27 7.83
C GLU A 117 2.34 9.89 9.17
N PRO A 118 2.25 10.75 10.21
CA PRO A 118 3.01 10.58 11.47
C PRO A 118 2.58 9.39 12.34
N SER A 119 1.63 8.57 11.89
CA SER A 119 1.08 7.44 12.67
C SER A 119 1.77 6.09 12.41
N TYR A 120 2.75 6.03 11.50
CA TYR A 120 3.50 4.80 11.27
C TYR A 120 4.73 4.73 12.18
N THR A 121 4.67 3.86 13.18
CA THR A 121 5.91 3.32 13.78
C THR A 121 6.53 2.38 12.75
N VAL A 122 7.62 2.81 12.10
CA VAL A 122 8.45 1.90 11.30
C VAL A 122 9.11 0.93 12.27
N SER A 123 8.56 -0.28 12.42
CA SER A 123 9.29 -1.38 13.05
C SER A 123 10.23 -1.97 12.00
N SER A 124 11.45 -1.45 11.94
CA SER A 124 12.51 -2.02 11.10
C SER A 124 12.89 -3.39 11.64
N TYR A 125 12.31 -4.46 11.09
CA TYR A 125 12.67 -5.86 11.40
C TYR A 125 13.71 -6.43 10.41
N LEU A 126 14.74 -5.64 10.10
CA LEU A 126 15.92 -6.12 9.36
C LEU A 126 17.19 -5.53 10.00
N THR A 127 17.42 -5.85 11.27
CA THR A 127 18.79 -6.10 11.71
C THR A 127 18.98 -7.61 11.66
N SER A 128 19.75 -8.07 10.69
CA SER A 128 20.29 -9.42 10.67
C SER A 128 21.24 -9.57 11.87
N ASP A 129 20.70 -9.91 13.03
CA ASP A 129 21.47 -10.60 14.05
C ASP A 129 21.43 -12.09 13.72
N GLU A 130 22.48 -12.54 13.05
CA GLU A 130 22.84 -13.96 12.85
C GLU A 130 23.25 -14.58 14.20
N ASN A 131 22.42 -14.49 15.23
CA ASN A 131 22.59 -15.34 16.40
C ASN A 131 21.31 -15.53 17.22
N GLU A 132 21.03 -16.80 17.49
CA GLU A 132 20.07 -17.34 18.45
C GLU A 132 18.59 -17.43 18.03
N LEU A 133 18.33 -18.50 17.29
CA LEU A 133 17.45 -19.60 17.69
C LEU A 133 16.39 -19.29 18.78
N ASN A 134 15.14 -19.50 18.37
CA ASN A 134 14.03 -20.03 19.17
C ASN A 134 13.11 -19.01 19.88
N CYS A 135 12.10 -18.53 19.15
CA CYS A 135 10.86 -18.05 19.75
C CYS A 135 9.65 -18.54 18.95
N THR A 136 9.19 -19.75 19.27
CA THR A 136 7.85 -20.24 18.94
C THR A 136 6.83 -19.57 19.89
N ASN A 137 6.32 -18.39 19.54
CA ASN A 137 4.94 -17.91 19.80
C ASN A 137 4.82 -16.37 19.73
N PHE A 138 3.87 -15.90 18.93
CA PHE A 138 3.51 -14.49 18.71
C PHE A 138 2.96 -13.76 19.95
N ALA A 139 2.63 -14.48 21.04
CA ALA A 139 1.98 -13.92 22.22
C ALA A 139 2.95 -13.32 23.27
N ASP A 140 4.24 -13.65 23.23
CA ASP A 140 5.18 -13.27 24.31
C ASP A 140 5.78 -11.86 24.12
N ALA A 141 5.69 -11.29 22.91
CA ALA A 141 6.25 -9.99 22.59
C ALA A 141 5.41 -8.82 23.16
N THR A 142 4.09 -8.97 23.27
CA THR A 142 3.21 -7.91 23.80
C THR A 142 3.30 -7.77 25.32
N THR A 143 3.64 -8.86 26.04
CA THR A 143 3.72 -8.86 27.52
C THR A 143 4.98 -8.16 28.04
N ARG A 144 6.10 -8.17 27.31
CA ARG A 144 7.37 -7.59 27.81
C ARG A 144 7.45 -6.07 27.73
N MET A 145 6.61 -5.40 26.95
CA MET A 145 6.62 -3.92 26.86
C MET A 145 5.89 -3.22 28.01
N THR A 146 4.97 -3.88 28.72
CA THR A 146 4.21 -3.24 29.80
C THR A 146 4.90 -3.31 31.17
N THR A 147 5.88 -4.19 31.37
CA THR A 147 6.55 -4.33 32.69
C THR A 147 7.76 -3.42 32.87
N SER A 148 8.28 -2.78 31.81
CA SER A 148 9.46 -1.89 31.92
C SER A 148 9.14 -0.44 32.27
N MET A 149 7.87 -0.02 32.30
CA MET A 149 7.46 1.35 32.68
C MET A 149 6.94 1.47 34.12
N SER A 150 7.18 0.46 34.96
CA SER A 150 6.76 0.49 36.38
C SER A 150 7.92 0.31 37.38
N SER A 151 9.17 0.35 36.94
CA SER A 151 10.33 0.33 37.86
C SER A 151 11.56 0.95 37.22
N GLN A 152 11.60 2.28 37.21
CA GLN A 152 12.69 3.16 37.68
C GLN A 152 12.40 4.61 37.31
#